data_AF-G4Z1E8-F1
#
_entry.id   AF-G4Z1E8-F1
#
_cell.length_a   1.000
_cell.length_b   1.000
_cell.length_c   1.000
_cell.angle_alpha   90.00
_cell.angle_beta   90.00
_cell.angle_gamma   90.00
#
_symmetry.space_group_name_H-M   'P 1'
#
loop_
_entity.id
_entity.type
_entity.pdbx_description
1 polymer ?
#
loop_
_entity_poly.entity_id
_entity_poly.type
_entity_poly.pdbx_seq_one_letter_code
_entity_poly.pdbx_strand_id
1 'polypeptide(L)'
;MKAATDKQTSRRLVGLPNNALVQILTATVARLHNLEMEINELELAIDDDQKEVESFTHEIDERYDRLRDIDEFVVALEAGAVSSVPDVPSVLAEMAEEREEERIAITRYKEARGWQEQQFQKLQQQCRWLRKERVALHKTCIEICSIFRRNGVFALMTRKLANLQRRGA
;
A
#
# COMPACT_ATOMS: atom_id res chain seq x y z
N MET A 1 5.76 16.45 20.52
CA MET A 1 7.07 16.70 19.87
C MET A 1 7.01 17.30 18.45
N LYS A 2 5.90 17.20 17.69
CA LYS A 2 5.78 17.68 16.29
C LYS A 2 5.96 19.20 16.05
N ALA A 3 5.56 20.04 17.01
CA ALA A 3 5.58 21.51 16.84
C ALA A 3 6.97 22.15 17.02
N ALA A 4 7.90 21.47 17.72
CA ALA A 4 9.24 22.00 17.97
C ALA A 4 10.14 21.87 16.74
N THR A 5 10.06 20.74 16.04
CA THR A 5 10.78 20.48 14.78
C THR A 5 10.33 21.41 13.67
N ASP A 6 9.04 21.69 13.58
CA ASP A 6 8.46 22.60 12.59
C ASP A 6 8.97 24.04 12.73
N LYS A 7 8.98 24.58 13.96
CA LYS A 7 9.50 25.94 14.21
C LYS A 7 11.01 26.04 13.96
N GLN A 8 11.75 24.97 14.20
CA GLN A 8 13.19 24.93 13.97
C GLN A 8 13.53 24.92 12.47
N THR A 9 12.78 24.18 11.66
CA THR A 9 12.93 24.18 10.19
C THR A 9 12.60 25.54 9.59
N SER A 10 11.49 26.17 9.99
CA SER A 10 11.15 27.52 9.49
C SER A 10 12.20 28.57 9.87
N ARG A 11 12.75 28.50 11.10
CA ARG A 11 13.84 29.40 11.53
C ARG A 11 15.11 29.22 10.71
N ARG A 12 15.44 27.98 10.36
CA ARG A 12 16.60 27.67 9.50
C ARG A 12 16.42 28.28 8.10
N LEU A 13 15.22 28.16 7.51
CA LEU A 13 14.94 28.69 6.17
C LEU A 13 15.02 30.22 6.11
N VAL A 14 14.53 30.93 7.13
CA VAL A 14 14.52 32.41 7.14
C VAL A 14 15.92 33.03 7.09
N GLY A 15 16.94 32.34 7.60
CA GLY A 15 18.33 32.82 7.58
C GLY A 15 19.07 32.59 6.27
N LEU A 16 18.45 31.89 5.29
CA LEU A 16 19.12 31.52 4.05
C LEU A 16 18.99 32.61 2.97
N PRO A 17 20.01 32.80 2.13
CA PRO A 17 19.93 33.68 0.97
C PRO A 17 18.92 33.15 -0.06
N ASN A 18 18.33 34.07 -0.85
CA ASN A 18 17.28 33.73 -1.81
C ASN A 18 17.72 32.65 -2.83
N ASN A 19 19.00 32.62 -3.25
CA ASN A 19 19.51 31.61 -4.17
C ASN A 19 19.49 30.19 -3.56
N ALA A 20 19.87 30.06 -2.28
CA ALA A 20 19.80 28.79 -1.56
C ALA A 20 18.34 28.34 -1.38
N LEU A 21 17.43 29.27 -1.08
CA LEU A 21 16.00 28.98 -1.02
C LEU A 21 15.43 28.50 -2.35
N VAL A 22 15.89 29.05 -3.48
CA VAL A 22 15.51 28.58 -4.83
C VAL A 22 15.99 27.16 -5.05
N GLN A 23 17.25 26.85 -4.71
CA GLN A 23 17.80 25.49 -4.84
C GLN A 23 17.01 24.47 -4.01
N ILE A 24 16.70 24.81 -2.75
CA ILE A 24 15.89 23.96 -1.87
C ILE A 24 14.49 23.77 -2.47
N LEU A 25 13.85 24.84 -2.95
CA LEU A 25 12.52 24.75 -3.57
C LEU A 25 12.54 23.85 -4.82
N THR A 26 13.53 24.01 -5.70
CA THR A 26 13.69 23.17 -6.90
C THR A 26 13.86 21.71 -6.54
N ALA A 27 14.75 21.39 -5.58
CA ALA A 27 14.95 20.02 -5.11
C ALA A 27 13.68 19.44 -4.45
N THR A 28 12.96 20.26 -3.68
CA THR A 28 11.72 19.86 -3.01
C THR A 28 10.63 19.54 -4.03
N VAL A 29 10.45 20.37 -5.06
CA VAL A 29 9.47 20.13 -6.13
C VAL A 29 9.83 18.88 -6.93
N ALA A 30 11.11 18.67 -7.26
CA ALA A 30 11.56 17.46 -7.93
C ALA A 30 11.28 16.20 -7.08
N ARG A 31 11.54 16.24 -5.77
CA ARG A 31 11.21 15.13 -4.86
C ARG A 31 9.71 14.92 -4.75
N LEU A 32 8.89 15.97 -4.72
CA LEU A 32 7.44 15.87 -4.69
C LEU A 32 6.88 15.16 -5.92
N HIS A 33 7.41 15.46 -7.12
CA HIS A 33 7.03 14.77 -8.36
C HIS A 33 7.40 13.28 -8.30
N ASN A 34 8.61 12.94 -7.83
CA ASN A 34 9.02 11.55 -7.69
C ASN A 34 8.17 10.79 -6.65
N LEU A 35 7.83 11.44 -5.54
CA LEU A 35 6.96 10.87 -4.52
C LEU A 35 5.56 10.57 -5.04
N GLU A 36 5.03 11.38 -5.97
CA GLU A 36 3.73 11.14 -6.57
C GLU A 36 3.74 9.84 -7.38
N MET A 37 4.80 9.61 -8.17
CA MET A 37 4.99 8.35 -8.90
C MET A 37 5.17 7.16 -7.94
N GLU A 38 6.07 7.27 -6.95
CA GLU A 38 6.31 6.20 -5.97
C GLU A 38 5.05 5.82 -5.17
N ILE A 39 4.23 6.81 -4.78
CA ILE A 39 2.98 6.55 -4.07
C ILE A 39 1.98 5.85 -4.97
N ASN A 40 1.83 6.28 -6.23
CA ASN A 40 0.91 5.64 -7.18
C ASN A 40 1.30 4.19 -7.46
N GLU A 41 2.60 3.91 -7.65
CA GLU A 41 3.11 2.55 -7.85
C GLU A 41 2.82 1.66 -6.63
N LEU A 42 3.04 2.18 -5.42
CA LEU A 42 2.71 1.44 -4.20
C LEU A 42 1.21 1.25 -4.01
N GLU A 43 0.38 2.21 -4.40
CA GLU A 43 -1.08 2.07 -4.31
C GLU A 43 -1.59 0.96 -5.24
N LEU A 44 -1.02 0.82 -6.44
CA LEU A 44 -1.32 -0.30 -7.33
C LEU A 44 -0.88 -1.64 -6.73
N ALA A 45 0.36 -1.72 -6.20
CA ALA A 45 0.85 -2.94 -5.57
C ALA A 45 0.03 -3.34 -4.34
N ILE A 46 -0.44 -2.37 -3.54
CA ILE A 46 -1.32 -2.61 -2.39
C ILE A 46 -2.67 -3.18 -2.85
N ASP A 47 -3.25 -2.67 -3.94
CA ASP A 47 -4.51 -3.17 -4.50
C ASP A 47 -4.37 -4.62 -5.00
N ASP A 48 -3.25 -4.93 -5.67
CA ASP A 48 -2.96 -6.29 -6.14
C ASP A 48 -2.74 -7.26 -4.97
N ASP A 49 -1.92 -6.89 -3.97
CA ASP A 49 -1.70 -7.71 -2.77
C ASP A 49 -3.00 -7.95 -1.99
N GLN A 50 -3.89 -6.95 -1.92
CA GLN A 50 -5.18 -7.10 -1.26
C GLN A 50 -6.04 -8.15 -1.96
N LYS A 51 -6.15 -8.10 -3.29
CA LYS A 51 -6.90 -9.10 -4.07
C LYS A 51 -6.34 -10.50 -3.90
N GLU A 52 -5.02 -10.63 -3.78
CA GLU A 52 -4.39 -11.93 -3.55
C GLU A 52 -4.71 -12.49 -2.17
N VAL A 53 -4.71 -11.66 -1.12
CA VAL A 53 -5.16 -12.07 0.23
C VAL A 53 -6.62 -12.50 0.23
N GLU A 54 -7.48 -11.77 -0.48
CA GLU A 54 -8.90 -12.11 -0.64
C GLU A 54 -9.07 -13.43 -1.40
N SER A 55 -8.28 -13.66 -2.44
CA SER A 55 -8.24 -14.91 -3.20
C SER A 55 -7.86 -16.10 -2.32
N PHE A 56 -6.78 -15.99 -1.53
CA PHE A 56 -6.41 -17.07 -0.61
C PHE A 56 -7.47 -17.30 0.48
N THR A 57 -8.17 -16.25 0.91
CA THR A 57 -9.28 -16.41 1.87
C THR A 57 -10.41 -17.22 1.24
N HIS A 58 -10.78 -16.91 -0.01
CA HIS A 58 -11.77 -17.67 -0.75
C HIS A 58 -11.39 -19.14 -0.93
N GLU A 59 -10.14 -19.41 -1.34
CA GLU A 59 -9.63 -20.78 -1.47
C GLU A 59 -9.69 -21.52 -0.13
N ILE A 60 -9.32 -20.90 0.99
CA ILE A 60 -9.41 -21.53 2.31
C ILE A 60 -10.86 -21.89 2.66
N ASP A 61 -11.81 -20.98 2.42
CA ASP A 61 -13.22 -21.21 2.72
C ASP A 61 -13.80 -22.34 1.86
N GLU A 62 -13.48 -22.37 0.57
CA GLU A 62 -13.92 -23.43 -0.36
C GLU A 62 -13.40 -24.81 0.07
N ARG A 63 -12.17 -24.87 0.60
CA ARG A 63 -11.56 -26.09 1.13
C ARG A 63 -12.25 -26.56 2.41
N TYR A 64 -12.66 -25.63 3.28
CA TYR A 64 -13.44 -25.96 4.46
C TYR A 64 -14.83 -26.49 4.12
N ASP A 65 -15.46 -25.94 3.08
CA ASP A 65 -16.73 -26.45 2.58
C ASP A 65 -16.59 -27.88 2.05
N ARG A 66 -15.57 -28.16 1.22
CA ARG A 66 -15.27 -29.53 0.77
C ARG A 66 -15.01 -30.49 1.93
N LEU A 67 -14.26 -30.06 2.94
CA LEU A 67 -13.99 -30.88 4.13
C LEU A 67 -15.28 -31.24 4.88
N ARG A 68 -16.22 -30.29 4.97
CA ARG A 68 -17.53 -30.54 5.58
C ARG A 68 -18.36 -31.51 4.75
N ASP A 69 -18.36 -31.36 3.42
CA ASP A 69 -19.09 -32.27 2.53
C ASP A 69 -18.55 -33.71 2.63
N ILE A 70 -17.22 -33.88 2.72
CA ILE A 70 -16.58 -35.18 2.98
C ILE A 70 -17.03 -35.73 4.34
N ASP A 71 -16.95 -34.93 5.39
CA ASP A 71 -17.33 -35.35 6.75
C ASP A 71 -18.83 -35.76 6.80
N GLU A 72 -19.72 -35.03 6.13
CA GLU A 72 -21.15 -35.36 6.01
C GLU A 72 -21.38 -36.66 5.22
N PHE A 73 -20.65 -36.85 4.12
CA PHE A 73 -20.72 -38.06 3.31
C PHE A 73 -20.24 -39.29 4.09
N VAL A 74 -19.13 -39.19 4.81
CA VAL A 74 -18.59 -40.27 5.65
C VAL A 74 -19.61 -40.66 6.73
N VAL A 75 -20.21 -39.69 7.42
CA VAL A 75 -21.25 -39.96 8.43
C VAL A 75 -22.46 -40.68 7.81
N ALA A 76 -22.92 -40.25 6.64
CA ALA A 76 -24.03 -40.89 5.94
C ALA A 76 -23.70 -42.33 5.50
N LEU A 77 -22.47 -42.56 5.06
CA LEU A 77 -21.98 -43.87 4.63
C LEU A 77 -21.88 -44.84 5.82
N GLU A 78 -21.31 -44.39 6.94
CA GLU A 78 -21.21 -45.17 8.19
C GLU A 78 -22.58 -45.48 8.79
N ALA A 79 -23.56 -44.59 8.65
CA ALA A 79 -24.95 -44.81 9.06
C ALA A 79 -25.71 -45.79 8.15
N GLY A 80 -25.10 -46.26 7.05
CA GLY A 80 -25.75 -47.12 6.05
C GLY A 80 -26.85 -46.40 5.27
N ALA A 81 -26.87 -45.07 5.28
CA ALA A 81 -27.87 -44.27 4.55
C ALA A 81 -27.63 -44.27 3.03
N VAL A 82 -26.43 -44.67 2.59
CA VAL A 82 -26.04 -44.76 1.18
C VAL A 82 -26.09 -46.22 0.73
N SER A 83 -27.24 -46.67 0.22
CA SER A 83 -27.49 -48.08 -0.12
C SER A 83 -26.82 -48.57 -1.41
N SER A 84 -26.12 -47.69 -2.14
CA SER A 84 -25.56 -47.98 -3.47
C SER A 84 -24.05 -48.24 -3.49
N VAL A 85 -23.36 -48.18 -2.35
CA VAL A 85 -21.90 -48.35 -2.29
C VAL A 85 -21.55 -49.80 -1.96
N PRO A 86 -20.95 -50.56 -2.90
CA PRO A 86 -20.69 -51.98 -2.72
C PRO A 86 -19.47 -52.29 -1.84
N ASP A 87 -18.50 -51.37 -1.75
CA ASP A 87 -17.27 -51.52 -0.94
C ASP A 87 -17.08 -50.29 -0.04
N VAL A 88 -17.84 -50.27 1.06
CA VAL A 88 -17.80 -49.19 2.05
C VAL A 88 -16.39 -48.99 2.64
N PRO A 89 -15.64 -50.04 3.03
CA PRO A 89 -14.27 -49.89 3.54
C PRO A 89 -13.32 -49.17 2.57
N SER A 90 -13.36 -49.50 1.27
CA SER A 90 -12.52 -48.82 0.28
C SER A 90 -12.87 -47.35 0.15
N VAL A 91 -14.17 -47.03 0.05
CA VAL A 91 -14.63 -45.63 -0.06
C VAL A 91 -14.28 -44.82 1.19
N LEU A 92 -14.38 -45.40 2.39
CA LEU A 92 -13.96 -44.72 3.62
C LEU A 92 -12.45 -44.44 3.63
N ALA A 93 -11.63 -45.32 3.07
CA ALA A 93 -10.19 -45.09 2.95
C ALA A 93 -9.89 -43.94 1.97
N GLU A 94 -10.57 -43.90 0.82
CA GLU A 94 -10.47 -42.81 -0.16
C GLU A 94 -10.89 -41.47 0.46
N MET A 95 -12.02 -41.42 1.18
CA MET A 95 -12.47 -40.20 1.86
C MET A 95 -11.50 -39.75 2.96
N ALA A 96 -10.82 -40.68 3.63
CA ALA A 96 -9.79 -40.33 4.61
C ALA A 96 -8.55 -39.70 3.95
N GLU A 97 -8.18 -40.15 2.75
CA GLU A 97 -7.13 -39.55 1.93
C GLU A 97 -7.53 -38.16 1.45
N GLU A 98 -8.69 -38.01 0.81
CA GLU A 98 -9.20 -36.70 0.36
C GLU A 98 -9.29 -35.69 1.51
N ARG A 99 -9.76 -36.13 2.69
CA ARG A 99 -9.83 -35.30 3.88
C ARG A 99 -8.46 -34.77 4.31
N GLU A 100 -7.43 -35.61 4.23
CA GLU A 100 -6.06 -35.21 4.57
C GLU A 100 -5.47 -34.28 3.51
N GLU A 101 -5.72 -34.54 2.23
CA GLU A 101 -5.34 -33.63 1.14
C GLU A 101 -5.92 -32.24 1.33
N GLU A 102 -7.20 -32.14 1.69
CA GLU A 102 -7.85 -30.84 1.93
C GLU A 102 -7.26 -30.11 3.15
N ARG A 103 -6.89 -30.84 4.22
CA ARG A 103 -6.21 -30.25 5.38
C ARG A 103 -4.82 -29.72 5.05
N ILE A 104 -4.06 -30.47 4.24
CA ILE A 104 -2.76 -30.05 3.75
C ILE A 104 -2.91 -28.79 2.88
N ALA A 105 -3.89 -28.76 1.98
CA ALA A 105 -4.18 -27.61 1.13
C ALA A 105 -4.52 -26.37 1.98
N ILE A 106 -5.44 -26.49 2.94
CA ILE A 106 -5.79 -25.40 3.87
C ILE A 106 -4.56 -24.84 4.58
N THR A 107 -3.68 -25.72 5.06
CA THR A 107 -2.45 -25.31 5.74
C THR A 107 -1.55 -24.49 4.82
N ARG A 108 -1.33 -24.96 3.58
CA ARG A 108 -0.52 -24.26 2.58
C ARG A 108 -1.11 -22.89 2.21
N TYR A 109 -2.42 -22.81 1.99
CA TYR A 109 -3.07 -21.53 1.69
C TYR A 109 -3.00 -20.55 2.86
N LYS A 110 -3.13 -21.03 4.12
CA LYS A 110 -2.95 -20.18 5.30
C LYS A 110 -1.53 -19.63 5.42
N GLU A 111 -0.53 -20.46 5.15
CA GLU A 111 0.87 -20.02 5.14
C GLU A 111 1.12 -18.97 4.05
N ALA A 112 0.65 -19.23 2.82
CA ALA A 112 0.76 -18.30 1.70
C ALA A 112 0.06 -16.96 2.00
N ARG A 113 -1.18 -17.01 2.50
CA ARG A 113 -1.94 -15.84 2.95
C ARG A 113 -1.19 -15.07 4.03
N GLY A 114 -0.65 -15.76 5.03
CA GLY A 114 0.10 -15.14 6.12
C GLY A 114 1.37 -14.42 5.63
N TRP A 115 2.07 -15.00 4.65
CA TRP A 115 3.19 -14.33 4.00
C TRP A 115 2.74 -13.08 3.23
N GLN A 116 1.64 -13.18 2.48
CA GLN A 116 1.11 -12.09 1.66
C GLN A 116 0.59 -10.93 2.52
N GLU A 117 -0.10 -11.21 3.63
CA GLU A 117 -0.51 -10.20 4.61
C GLU A 117 0.68 -9.43 5.19
N GLN A 118 1.82 -10.09 5.41
CA GLN A 118 3.04 -9.41 5.87
C GLN A 118 3.62 -8.47 4.81
N GLN A 119 3.59 -8.84 3.53
CA GLN A 119 4.05 -7.95 2.45
C GLN A 119 3.11 -6.76 2.30
N PHE A 120 1.81 -7.01 2.27
CA PHE A 120 0.77 -5.98 2.25
C PHE A 120 0.97 -4.96 3.38
N GLN A 121 1.21 -5.42 4.61
CA GLN A 121 1.47 -4.53 5.75
C GLN A 121 2.74 -3.68 5.56
N LYS A 122 3.81 -4.22 4.97
CA LYS A 122 5.04 -3.46 4.68
C LYS A 122 4.78 -2.38 3.64
N LEU A 123 4.08 -2.71 2.54
CA LEU A 123 3.73 -1.73 1.51
C LEU A 123 2.85 -0.61 2.08
N GLN A 124 1.85 -0.95 2.90
CA GLN A 124 1.04 0.05 3.60
C GLN A 124 1.85 0.95 4.53
N GLN A 125 2.86 0.41 5.21
CA GLN A 125 3.77 1.21 6.05
C GLN A 125 4.61 2.17 5.20
N GLN A 126 5.17 1.69 4.09
CA GLN A 126 5.94 2.51 3.15
C GLN A 126 5.10 3.63 2.54
N CYS A 127 3.91 3.32 2.02
CA CYS A 127 2.99 4.31 1.46
C CYS A 127 2.60 5.37 2.51
N ARG A 128 2.31 4.97 3.76
CA ARG A 128 2.06 5.91 4.86
C ARG A 128 3.25 6.81 5.16
N TRP A 129 4.48 6.30 5.05
CA TRP A 129 5.68 7.09 5.25
C TRP A 129 5.88 8.12 4.13
N LEU A 130 5.76 7.71 2.87
CA LEU A 130 5.89 8.62 1.72
C LEU A 130 4.81 9.70 1.71
N ARG A 131 3.56 9.38 2.10
CA ARG A 131 2.51 10.38 2.27
C ARG A 131 2.86 11.41 3.36
N LYS A 132 3.51 11.00 4.45
CA LYS A 132 4.01 11.94 5.48
C LYS A 132 5.14 12.82 4.94
N GLU A 133 6.08 12.24 4.19
CA GLU A 133 7.14 12.98 3.51
C GLU A 133 6.54 14.04 2.58
N ARG A 134 5.59 13.65 1.72
CA ARG A 134 4.89 14.53 0.79
C ARG A 134 4.26 15.74 1.48
N VAL A 135 3.60 15.53 2.62
CA VAL A 135 3.01 16.62 3.43
C VAL A 135 4.09 17.56 3.98
N ALA A 136 5.20 17.01 4.48
CA ALA A 136 6.30 17.82 5.01
C ALA A 136 6.98 18.66 3.92
N LEU A 137 7.16 18.10 2.72
CA LEU A 137 7.73 18.81 1.58
C LEU A 137 6.79 19.90 1.06
N HIS A 138 5.48 19.65 0.96
CA HIS A 138 4.49 20.68 0.62
C HIS A 138 4.55 21.86 1.60
N LYS A 139 4.68 21.56 2.90
CA LYS A 139 4.83 22.60 3.91
C LYS A 139 6.11 23.42 3.70
N THR A 140 7.23 22.76 3.41
CA THR A 140 8.49 23.44 3.06
C THR A 140 8.33 24.37 1.86
N CYS A 141 7.65 23.94 0.79
CA CYS A 141 7.35 24.80 -0.36
C CYS A 141 6.56 26.04 0.04
N ILE A 142 5.51 25.89 0.86
CA ILE A 142 4.70 27.02 1.34
C ILE A 142 5.55 28.00 2.17
N GLU A 143 6.40 27.48 3.05
CA GLU A 143 7.28 28.30 3.89
C GLU A 143 8.28 29.11 3.05
N ILE A 144 8.92 28.48 2.06
CA ILE A 144 9.84 29.16 1.14
C ILE A 144 9.10 30.22 0.31
N CYS A 145 7.93 29.90 -0.24
CA CYS A 145 7.11 30.85 -0.99
C CYS A 145 6.68 32.06 -0.11
N SER A 146 6.39 31.83 1.16
CA SER A 146 6.11 32.90 2.13
C SER A 146 7.33 33.80 2.38
N ILE A 147 8.54 33.23 2.44
CA ILE A 147 9.79 34.00 2.54
C ILE A 147 10.02 34.83 1.27
N PHE A 148 9.87 34.24 0.08
CA PHE A 148 10.00 34.97 -1.19
C PHE A 148 9.01 36.13 -1.33
N ARG A 149 7.77 35.95 -0.85
CA ARG A 149 6.79 37.03 -0.80
C ARG A 149 7.25 38.16 0.11
N ARG A 150 7.71 37.85 1.33
CA ARG A 150 8.22 38.84 2.30
C ARG A 150 9.47 39.57 1.79
N ASN A 151 10.34 38.88 1.08
CA ASN A 151 11.57 39.44 0.50
C ASN A 151 11.34 40.18 -0.82
N GLY A 152 10.09 40.31 -1.30
CA GLY A 152 9.76 40.99 -2.55
C GLY A 152 10.22 40.28 -3.83
N VAL A 153 10.67 39.02 -3.74
CA VAL A 153 11.19 38.25 -4.88
C VAL A 153 10.13 38.07 -5.96
N PHE A 154 8.90 37.72 -5.57
CA PHE A 154 7.80 37.56 -6.53
C PHE A 154 7.45 38.86 -7.25
N ALA A 155 7.38 39.99 -6.53
CA ALA A 155 7.11 41.29 -7.14
C ALA A 155 8.21 41.69 -8.15
N LEU A 156 9.47 41.39 -7.83
CA LEU A 156 10.58 41.60 -8.75
C LEU A 156 10.46 40.73 -10.01
N MET A 157 10.12 39.44 -9.86
CA MET A 157 9.94 38.53 -10.99
C MET A 157 8.79 38.96 -11.90
N THR A 158 7.64 39.35 -11.34
CA THR A 158 6.50 39.85 -12.12
C THR A 158 6.87 41.07 -12.95
N ARG A 159 7.59 42.04 -12.37
CA ARG A 159 8.07 43.23 -13.12
C ARG A 159 9.04 42.84 -14.24
N LYS A 160 9.97 41.91 -13.98
CA LYS A 160 10.92 41.44 -15.00
C LYS A 160 10.22 40.71 -16.15
N LEU A 161 9.27 39.83 -15.85
CA LEU A 161 8.48 39.10 -16.85
C LEU A 161 7.68 40.07 -17.74
N ALA A 162 7.00 41.04 -17.13
CA ALA A 162 6.26 42.06 -17.88
C ALA A 162 7.17 42.89 -18.81
N ASN A 163 8.39 43.21 -18.37
CA ASN A 163 9.36 43.92 -19.20
C ASN A 163 9.93 43.06 -20.34
N LEU A 164 10.10 41.75 -20.13
CA LEU A 164 10.52 40.82 -21.18
C LEU A 164 9.43 40.65 -22.25
N GLN A 165 8.16 40.53 -21.83
CA GLN A 165 7.02 40.44 -22.75
C GLN A 165 6.88 41.69 -23.64
N ARG A 166 7.18 42.89 -23.12
CA ARG A 166 7.17 44.14 -23.90
C ARG A 166 8.37 44.29 -24.85
N ARG A 167 9.43 43.49 -24.68
CA ARG A 167 10.63 43.52 -25.53
C ARG A 167 10.64 42.42 -26.60
N GLY A 168 9.79 41.41 -26.45
CA GLY A 168 9.58 40.34 -27.43
C GLY A 168 8.36 40.53 -28.34
N ALA A 169 7.70 41.69 -28.26
CA ALA A 169 6.69 42.20 -29.18
C ALA A 169 7.26 43.43 -29.89
#